data_AF-A0A2J7QCE2-F1
#
_entry.id   AF-A0A2J7QCE2-F1
#
_cell.length_a   1.000
_cell.length_b   1.000
_cell.length_c   1.000
_cell.angle_alpha   90.00
_cell.angle_beta   90.00
_cell.angle_gamma   90.00
#
_symmetry.space_group_name_H-M   'P 1'
#
loop_
_entity.id
_entity.type
_entity.pdbx_description
1 polymer ?
#
loop_
_entity_poly.entity_id
_entity_poly.type
_entity_poly.pdbx_seq_one_letter_code
_entity_poly.pdbx_strand_id
1 'polypeptide(L)'
;MHSITEAWENILLEMDSKLASYAATVPEGSVSADFLDLLMFGIPSDELEMFLLQDLTEKGLKKLGHSIELSYSNIQKLVLKHLHSVGQSLAYHLSELRGMARRTDRYQMLGLQEETVAKSLTATGAFLVKATEVQQVIDNSMKNYKVFFRWLYVVILRLTDERVPAEITKMTQQDLAFIADFLRNFDGTRVRQEGDGVPSGSSRKPGFNLERLGQYLVDQELIIPPDTDNNPWAKFLQENSLLANHPSIIPHFRNMSLVQQHSHLKTAIGDVFRQPETSISELFKVSNIIKCLDIPQTGEPRLTHINVADDWKLLLAFLDSSSTAEGFYLMEIPTDKSSTSGDEASARCAYFYFNPLASKGGEDRRGSEAAWSLPMKVLDVQFYLQDVLSVLLEQNGENRSAVFVQFPMRVALEVTISVSLSGMSDGDQVKHILSCAPRIEATVLLDSGALRPVENMVASRFAVSGTRKVAVVLSESRRKVRLFEMEVEEEEEDDEAMDATAANLRDSDTSILDVSKSMDGNEGDSQAEEAAGINE
;
A
#
# COMPACT_ATOMS: atom_id res chain seq x y z
N MET A 1 -5.11 -14.51 -0.72
CA MET A 1 -6.54 -14.84 -0.56
C MET A 1 -7.35 -14.38 -1.75
N HIS A 2 -7.48 -13.08 -2.04
CA HIS A 2 -8.30 -12.59 -3.15
C HIS A 2 -8.00 -13.26 -4.51
N SER A 3 -6.72 -13.31 -4.93
CA SER A 3 -6.31 -13.97 -6.17
C SER A 3 -6.56 -15.49 -6.20
N ILE A 4 -6.68 -16.14 -5.03
CA ILE A 4 -7.02 -17.56 -4.93
C ILE A 4 -8.51 -17.74 -5.20
N THR A 5 -9.35 -16.88 -4.60
CA THR A 5 -10.80 -16.86 -4.83
C THR A 5 -11.14 -16.55 -6.28
N GLU A 6 -10.49 -15.55 -6.88
CA GLU A 6 -10.68 -15.19 -8.29
C GLU A 6 -10.28 -16.33 -9.25
N ALA A 7 -9.13 -16.97 -9.00
CA ALA A 7 -8.69 -18.13 -9.78
C ALA A 7 -9.68 -19.30 -9.68
N TRP A 8 -10.34 -19.46 -8.53
CA TRP A 8 -11.35 -20.49 -8.31
C TRP A 8 -12.70 -20.17 -8.98
N GLU A 9 -13.18 -18.92 -8.90
CA GLU A 9 -14.44 -18.50 -9.54
C GLU A 9 -14.42 -18.76 -11.05
N ASN A 10 -13.27 -18.57 -11.69
CA ASN A 10 -13.08 -18.87 -13.11
C ASN A 10 -13.23 -20.37 -13.44
N ILE A 11 -12.83 -21.28 -12.54
CA ILE A 11 -13.00 -22.75 -12.72
C ILE A 11 -14.47 -23.14 -12.67
N LEU A 12 -15.18 -22.59 -11.68
CA LEU A 12 -16.55 -22.99 -11.36
C LEU A 12 -17.51 -22.67 -12.51
N LEU A 13 -17.29 -21.55 -13.19
CA LEU A 13 -18.12 -21.13 -14.33
C LEU A 13 -18.05 -22.09 -15.54
N GLU A 14 -16.90 -22.70 -15.81
CA GLU A 14 -16.71 -23.54 -17.00
C GLU A 14 -17.28 -24.95 -16.83
N MET A 15 -17.03 -25.59 -15.69
CA MET A 15 -17.47 -26.96 -15.41
C MET A 15 -18.96 -27.02 -15.08
N ASP A 16 -19.46 -26.10 -14.25
CA ASP A 16 -20.87 -26.10 -13.84
C ASP A 16 -21.78 -25.71 -15.01
N SER A 17 -21.36 -24.87 -15.97
CA SER A 17 -22.26 -24.51 -17.07
C SER A 17 -22.60 -25.69 -17.99
N LYS A 18 -21.62 -26.56 -18.29
CA LYS A 18 -21.80 -27.73 -19.16
C LYS A 18 -22.49 -28.89 -18.47
N LEU A 19 -22.16 -29.14 -17.20
CA LEU A 19 -22.84 -30.19 -16.45
C LEU A 19 -24.24 -29.73 -16.03
N ALA A 20 -24.46 -28.44 -15.72
CA ALA A 20 -25.80 -27.93 -15.39
C ALA A 20 -26.75 -27.92 -16.57
N SER A 21 -26.26 -27.74 -17.81
CA SER A 21 -27.11 -27.91 -18.99
C SER A 21 -27.59 -29.35 -19.12
N TYR A 22 -26.73 -30.34 -18.83
CA TYR A 22 -27.10 -31.75 -18.83
C TYR A 22 -27.99 -32.16 -17.65
N ALA A 23 -27.71 -31.68 -16.42
CA ALA A 23 -28.62 -31.91 -15.28
C ALA A 23 -30.01 -31.30 -15.50
N ALA A 24 -30.13 -30.24 -16.30
CA ALA A 24 -31.44 -29.67 -16.62
C ALA A 24 -32.27 -30.59 -17.54
N THR A 25 -31.62 -31.50 -18.29
CA THR A 25 -32.30 -32.44 -19.19
C THR A 25 -32.72 -33.74 -18.52
N VAL A 26 -32.20 -34.03 -17.33
CA VAL A 26 -32.44 -35.30 -16.61
C VAL A 26 -33.03 -35.05 -15.19
N PRO A 27 -33.75 -36.03 -14.59
CA PRO A 27 -34.31 -35.88 -13.24
C PRO A 27 -33.26 -35.60 -12.15
N GLU A 28 -33.65 -34.96 -11.04
CA GLU A 28 -32.72 -34.70 -9.91
C GLU A 28 -32.11 -36.01 -9.39
N GLY A 29 -30.77 -36.10 -9.35
CA GLY A 29 -30.03 -37.26 -8.85
C GLY A 29 -29.76 -38.36 -9.89
N SER A 30 -30.14 -38.17 -11.15
CA SER A 30 -29.87 -39.16 -12.21
C SER A 30 -28.50 -38.98 -12.87
N VAL A 31 -27.83 -37.83 -12.70
CA VAL A 31 -26.52 -37.59 -13.34
C VAL A 31 -25.46 -38.54 -12.77
N SER A 32 -25.37 -38.69 -11.44
CA SER A 32 -24.44 -39.68 -10.86
C SER A 32 -24.79 -41.11 -11.26
N ALA A 33 -26.08 -41.44 -11.36
CA ALA A 33 -26.56 -42.75 -11.76
C ALA A 33 -26.18 -43.08 -13.21
N ASP A 34 -26.42 -42.15 -14.16
CA ASP A 34 -26.10 -42.34 -15.58
C ASP A 34 -24.59 -42.54 -15.80
N PHE A 35 -23.74 -41.77 -15.11
CA PHE A 35 -22.28 -41.97 -15.16
C PHE A 35 -21.82 -43.27 -14.48
N LEU A 36 -22.48 -43.71 -13.41
CA LEU A 36 -22.20 -45.00 -12.77
C LEU A 36 -22.63 -46.19 -13.63
N ASP A 37 -23.78 -46.10 -14.29
CA ASP A 37 -24.26 -47.12 -15.22
C ASP A 37 -23.34 -47.22 -16.44
N LEU A 38 -22.87 -46.08 -16.96
CA LEU A 38 -21.82 -46.04 -17.98
C LEU A 38 -20.51 -46.68 -17.50
N LEU A 39 -20.11 -46.46 -16.25
CA LEU A 39 -18.90 -47.07 -15.68
C LEU A 39 -19.04 -48.59 -15.53
N MET A 40 -20.21 -49.06 -15.11
CA MET A 40 -20.47 -50.47 -14.78
C MET A 40 -20.81 -51.32 -16.00
N PHE A 41 -21.66 -50.82 -16.88
CA PHE A 41 -22.20 -51.56 -18.02
C PHE A 41 -21.54 -51.17 -19.35
N GLY A 42 -20.89 -50.01 -19.41
CA GLY A 42 -20.25 -49.51 -20.63
C GLY A 42 -21.23 -49.00 -21.69
N ILE A 43 -22.51 -48.84 -21.33
CA ILE A 43 -23.58 -48.39 -22.22
C ILE A 43 -24.12 -47.07 -21.66
N PRO A 44 -24.02 -45.95 -22.38
CA PRO A 44 -24.64 -44.68 -21.97
C PRO A 44 -26.17 -44.71 -22.19
N SER A 45 -26.91 -43.85 -21.48
CA SER A 45 -28.29 -43.50 -21.85
C SER A 45 -28.30 -42.64 -23.12
N ASP A 46 -29.44 -42.59 -23.83
CA ASP A 46 -29.58 -41.80 -25.07
C ASP A 46 -29.27 -40.32 -24.82
N GLU A 47 -29.70 -39.78 -23.67
CA GLU A 47 -29.42 -38.41 -23.24
C GLU A 47 -27.94 -38.19 -22.91
N LEU A 48 -27.29 -39.15 -22.23
CA LEU A 48 -25.86 -39.06 -21.90
C LEU A 48 -24.99 -39.18 -23.17
N GLU A 49 -25.37 -40.05 -24.10
CA GLU A 49 -24.67 -40.21 -25.37
C GLU A 49 -24.72 -38.93 -26.20
N MET A 50 -25.90 -38.30 -26.33
CA MET A 50 -26.02 -36.99 -26.99
C MET A 50 -25.17 -35.92 -26.32
N PHE A 51 -25.17 -35.85 -24.99
CA PHE A 51 -24.34 -34.89 -24.25
C PHE A 51 -22.83 -35.10 -24.50
N LEU A 52 -22.36 -36.35 -24.43
CA LEU A 52 -20.94 -36.68 -24.62
C LEU A 52 -20.47 -36.39 -26.04
N LEU A 53 -21.31 -36.65 -27.05
CA LEU A 53 -20.96 -36.49 -28.46
C LEU A 53 -21.18 -35.07 -29.00
N GLN A 54 -22.19 -34.33 -28.53
CA GLN A 54 -22.57 -33.02 -29.08
C GLN A 54 -22.11 -31.83 -28.22
N ASP A 55 -22.22 -31.90 -26.90
CA ASP A 55 -21.98 -30.75 -26.00
C ASP A 55 -20.57 -30.77 -25.38
N LEU A 56 -20.16 -31.92 -24.87
CA LEU A 56 -18.85 -32.08 -24.26
C LEU A 56 -17.79 -32.24 -25.35
N THR A 57 -17.98 -33.19 -26.27
CA THR A 57 -17.08 -33.55 -27.39
C THR A 57 -15.67 -33.95 -26.94
N GLU A 58 -14.91 -34.62 -27.81
CA GLU A 58 -13.50 -34.93 -27.52
C GLU A 58 -12.66 -33.65 -27.27
N LYS A 59 -12.83 -32.63 -28.14
CA LYS A 59 -12.10 -31.36 -28.07
C LYS A 59 -12.49 -30.56 -26.84
N GLY A 60 -13.78 -30.53 -26.49
CA GLY A 60 -14.24 -29.82 -25.31
C GLY A 60 -13.83 -30.50 -24.00
N LEU A 61 -13.75 -31.84 -23.96
CA LEU A 61 -13.22 -32.57 -22.81
C LEU A 61 -11.73 -32.25 -22.58
N LYS A 62 -10.91 -32.26 -23.63
CA LYS A 62 -9.48 -31.88 -23.55
C LYS A 62 -9.28 -30.45 -23.05
N LYS A 63 -10.06 -29.49 -23.58
CA LYS A 63 -10.01 -28.08 -23.15
C LYS A 63 -10.42 -27.93 -21.70
N LEU A 64 -11.52 -28.56 -21.29
CA LEU A 64 -12.02 -28.51 -19.91
C LEU A 64 -11.01 -29.12 -18.92
N GLY A 65 -10.46 -30.30 -19.25
CA GLY A 65 -9.44 -30.95 -18.41
C GLY A 65 -8.19 -30.08 -18.25
N HIS A 66 -7.70 -29.46 -19.34
CA HIS A 66 -6.54 -28.57 -19.28
C HIS A 66 -6.82 -27.28 -18.47
N SER A 67 -8.00 -26.68 -18.64
CA SER A 67 -8.42 -25.49 -17.89
C SER A 67 -8.47 -25.74 -16.37
N ILE A 68 -9.07 -26.87 -15.97
CA ILE A 68 -9.15 -27.29 -14.57
C ILE A 68 -7.75 -27.56 -14.00
N GLU A 69 -6.91 -28.30 -14.72
CA GLU A 69 -5.54 -28.61 -14.28
C GLU A 69 -4.68 -27.35 -14.11
N LEU A 70 -4.74 -26.41 -15.07
CA LEU A 70 -4.01 -25.15 -15.01
C LEU A 70 -4.45 -24.33 -13.80
N SER A 71 -5.76 -24.23 -13.57
CA SER A 71 -6.31 -23.40 -12.50
C SER A 71 -6.02 -23.98 -11.12
N TYR A 72 -6.16 -25.30 -10.93
CA TYR A 72 -5.74 -25.97 -9.69
C TYR A 72 -4.23 -25.85 -9.45
N SER A 73 -3.40 -25.96 -10.50
CA SER A 73 -1.95 -25.74 -10.39
C SER A 73 -1.63 -24.30 -9.98
N ASN A 74 -2.37 -23.32 -10.49
CA ASN A 74 -2.21 -21.91 -10.10
C ASN A 74 -2.62 -21.69 -8.64
N ILE A 75 -3.78 -22.20 -8.22
CA ILE A 75 -4.24 -22.14 -6.82
C ILE A 75 -3.21 -22.81 -5.89
N GLN A 76 -2.74 -24.00 -6.24
CA GLN A 76 -1.70 -24.73 -5.49
C GLN A 76 -0.42 -23.90 -5.34
N LYS A 77 0.07 -23.30 -6.43
CA LYS A 77 1.25 -22.41 -6.39
C LYS A 77 1.00 -21.22 -5.47
N LEU A 78 -0.18 -20.61 -5.52
CA LEU A 78 -0.52 -19.48 -4.66
C LEU A 78 -0.55 -19.88 -3.17
N VAL A 79 -1.12 -21.04 -2.85
CA VAL A 79 -1.17 -21.58 -1.48
C VAL A 79 0.23 -21.91 -0.97
N LEU A 80 1.05 -22.62 -1.74
CA LEU A 80 2.39 -23.03 -1.33
C LEU A 80 3.38 -21.86 -1.26
N LYS A 81 3.48 -21.05 -2.31
CA LYS A 81 4.52 -20.01 -2.41
C LYS A 81 4.19 -18.75 -1.62
N HIS A 82 2.91 -18.39 -1.53
CA HIS A 82 2.52 -17.16 -0.84
C HIS A 82 1.91 -17.45 0.52
N LEU A 83 0.87 -18.30 0.59
CA LEU A 83 0.12 -18.45 1.83
C LEU A 83 0.93 -19.13 2.94
N HIS A 84 1.64 -20.21 2.63
CA HIS A 84 2.53 -20.87 3.59
C HIS A 84 3.73 -19.99 3.95
N SER A 85 4.38 -19.37 2.97
CA SER A 85 5.53 -18.49 3.20
C SER A 85 5.20 -17.32 4.12
N VAL A 86 4.06 -16.65 3.89
CA VAL A 86 3.57 -15.58 4.76
C VAL A 86 3.22 -16.12 6.14
N GLY A 87 2.49 -17.25 6.23
CA GLY A 87 2.16 -17.84 7.53
C GLY A 87 3.39 -18.21 8.36
N GLN A 88 4.44 -18.75 7.72
CA GLN A 88 5.72 -19.05 8.38
C GLN A 88 6.45 -17.79 8.84
N SER A 89 6.48 -16.75 7.99
CA SER A 89 7.09 -15.46 8.32
C SER A 89 6.36 -14.76 9.48
N LEU A 90 5.02 -14.81 9.48
CA LEU A 90 4.20 -14.33 10.59
C LEU A 90 4.50 -15.09 11.88
N ALA A 91 4.59 -16.43 11.82
CA ALA A 91 4.92 -17.23 12.99
C ALA A 91 6.31 -16.88 13.55
N TYR A 92 7.29 -16.62 12.68
CA TYR A 92 8.63 -16.19 13.06
C TYR A 92 8.58 -14.83 13.80
N HIS A 93 8.02 -13.79 13.18
CA HIS A 93 8.00 -12.46 13.78
C HIS A 93 7.11 -12.38 15.02
N LEU A 94 5.99 -13.09 15.07
CA LEU A 94 5.16 -13.17 16.28
C LEU A 94 5.88 -13.92 17.41
N SER A 95 6.75 -14.87 17.09
CA SER A 95 7.59 -15.54 18.10
C SER A 95 8.65 -14.59 18.67
N GLU A 96 9.28 -13.77 17.83
CA GLU A 96 10.18 -12.69 18.30
C GLU A 96 9.43 -11.68 19.17
N LEU A 97 8.24 -11.25 18.72
CA LEU A 97 7.39 -10.31 19.45
C LEU A 97 6.93 -10.88 20.79
N ARG A 98 6.66 -12.19 20.87
CA ARG A 98 6.37 -12.88 22.13
C ARG A 98 7.58 -12.85 23.06
N GLY A 99 8.78 -13.02 22.52
CA GLY A 99 10.03 -12.87 23.25
C GLY A 99 10.21 -11.45 23.82
N MET A 100 9.84 -10.42 23.06
CA MET A 100 9.81 -9.04 23.52
C MET A 100 8.76 -8.82 24.61
N ALA A 101 7.54 -9.35 24.43
CA ALA A 101 6.45 -9.22 25.40
C ALA A 101 6.78 -9.82 26.78
N ARG A 102 7.64 -10.85 26.82
CA ARG A 102 8.16 -11.44 28.06
C ARG A 102 9.12 -10.54 28.82
N ARG A 103 9.75 -9.58 28.15
CA ARG A 103 10.62 -8.57 28.77
C ARG A 103 9.77 -7.40 29.26
N THR A 104 9.10 -7.65 30.39
CA THR A 104 8.15 -6.71 30.98
C THR A 104 8.82 -5.39 31.39
N ASP A 105 10.12 -5.41 31.70
CA ASP A 105 10.91 -4.23 32.05
C ASP A 105 10.95 -3.16 30.95
N ARG A 106 10.86 -3.56 29.67
CA ARG A 106 10.96 -2.63 28.52
C ARG A 106 9.68 -2.48 27.74
N TYR A 107 8.93 -3.58 27.55
CA TYR A 107 7.84 -3.60 26.58
C TYR A 107 6.46 -3.51 27.22
N GLN A 108 6.34 -3.75 28.53
CA GLN A 108 5.07 -3.61 29.23
C GLN A 108 4.59 -2.15 29.24
N MET A 109 5.51 -1.19 29.41
CA MET A 109 5.18 0.25 29.35
C MET A 109 4.68 0.69 27.97
N LEU A 110 5.07 -0.03 26.91
CA LEU A 110 4.58 0.19 25.55
C LEU A 110 3.27 -0.54 25.28
N GLY A 111 2.64 -1.16 26.29
CA GLY A 111 1.36 -1.86 26.15
C GLY A 111 1.44 -3.24 25.50
N LEU A 112 2.63 -3.81 25.28
CA LEU A 112 2.78 -5.12 24.65
C LEU A 112 2.49 -6.25 25.67
N GLN A 113 1.48 -7.09 25.39
CA GLN A 113 1.03 -8.17 26.29
C GLN A 113 1.36 -9.56 25.73
N GLU A 114 1.98 -10.44 26.54
CA GLU A 114 2.33 -11.80 26.09
C GLU A 114 1.09 -12.61 25.68
N GLU A 115 -0.02 -12.48 26.42
CA GLU A 115 -1.23 -13.27 26.18
C GLU A 115 -1.80 -13.00 24.78
N THR A 116 -1.90 -11.73 24.38
CA THR A 116 -2.44 -11.33 23.08
C THR A 116 -1.52 -11.79 21.93
N VAL A 117 -0.20 -11.68 22.11
CA VAL A 117 0.76 -12.20 21.13
C VAL A 117 0.70 -13.72 21.04
N ALA A 118 0.53 -14.42 22.16
CA ALA A 118 0.38 -15.87 22.19
C ALA A 118 -0.89 -16.32 21.44
N LYS A 119 -2.03 -15.64 21.65
CA LYS A 119 -3.27 -15.89 20.89
C LYS A 119 -3.05 -15.69 19.39
N SER A 120 -2.35 -14.63 19.00
CA SER A 120 -2.01 -14.36 17.59
C SER A 120 -1.09 -15.44 16.99
N LEU A 121 -0.12 -15.94 17.75
CA LEU A 121 0.74 -17.05 17.34
C LEU A 121 -0.06 -18.35 17.16
N THR A 122 -0.99 -18.66 18.08
CA THR A 122 -1.90 -19.80 17.96
C THR A 122 -2.80 -19.68 16.73
N ALA A 123 -3.38 -18.50 16.47
CA ALA A 123 -4.18 -18.24 15.28
C ALA A 123 -3.38 -18.40 13.99
N THR A 124 -2.11 -17.98 13.98
CA THR A 124 -1.18 -18.18 12.84
C THR A 124 -0.93 -19.66 12.60
N GLY A 125 -0.70 -20.43 13.66
CA GLY A 125 -0.57 -21.89 13.58
C GLY A 125 -1.82 -22.55 13.02
N ALA A 126 -3.01 -22.17 13.52
CA ALA A 126 -4.28 -22.73 13.05
C ALA A 126 -4.53 -22.41 11.57
N PHE A 127 -4.18 -21.20 11.13
CA PHE A 127 -4.23 -20.80 9.73
C PHE A 127 -3.29 -21.64 8.85
N LEU A 128 -2.06 -21.90 9.30
CA LEU A 128 -1.11 -22.78 8.57
C LEU A 128 -1.64 -24.21 8.46
N VAL A 129 -2.21 -24.76 9.53
CA VAL A 129 -2.86 -26.09 9.49
C VAL A 129 -3.99 -26.11 8.46
N LYS A 130 -4.83 -25.07 8.43
CA LYS A 130 -5.92 -24.96 7.44
C LYS A 130 -5.39 -24.78 6.01
N ALA A 131 -4.28 -24.07 5.81
CA ALA A 131 -3.63 -23.94 4.51
C ALA A 131 -3.08 -25.29 4.01
N THR A 132 -2.52 -26.11 4.91
CA THR A 132 -2.08 -27.48 4.59
C THR A 132 -3.25 -28.40 4.28
N GLU A 133 -4.37 -28.26 4.99
CA GLU A 133 -5.62 -28.98 4.70
C GLU A 133 -6.15 -28.65 3.30
N VAL A 134 -6.17 -27.37 2.93
CA VAL A 134 -6.53 -26.93 1.57
C VAL A 134 -5.59 -27.51 0.52
N GLN A 135 -4.30 -27.59 0.81
CA GLN A 135 -3.32 -28.24 -0.07
C GLN A 135 -3.66 -29.72 -0.30
N GLN A 136 -3.99 -30.47 0.75
CA GLN A 136 -4.39 -31.87 0.63
C GLN A 136 -5.68 -32.04 -0.16
N VAL A 137 -6.66 -31.13 0.02
CA VAL A 137 -7.90 -31.13 -0.76
C VAL A 137 -7.61 -30.90 -2.25
N ILE A 138 -6.74 -29.93 -2.58
CA ILE A 138 -6.31 -29.67 -3.95
C ILE A 138 -5.66 -30.93 -4.57
N ASP A 139 -4.70 -31.54 -3.88
CA ASP A 139 -3.98 -32.71 -4.39
C ASP A 139 -4.91 -33.90 -4.63
N ASN A 140 -5.85 -34.14 -3.70
CA ASN A 140 -6.85 -35.18 -3.84
C ASN A 140 -7.82 -34.90 -5.00
N SER A 141 -8.31 -33.65 -5.12
CA SER A 141 -9.20 -33.25 -6.21
C SER A 141 -8.50 -33.37 -7.58
N MET A 142 -7.26 -32.91 -7.73
CA MET A 142 -6.50 -33.04 -8.99
C MET A 142 -6.32 -34.52 -9.39
N LYS A 143 -6.04 -35.40 -8.42
CA LYS A 143 -5.94 -36.84 -8.68
C LYS A 143 -7.27 -37.41 -9.18
N ASN A 144 -8.38 -37.05 -8.53
CA ASN A 144 -9.71 -37.51 -8.91
C ASN A 144 -10.09 -37.04 -10.33
N TYR A 145 -9.90 -35.75 -10.63
CA TYR A 145 -10.17 -35.22 -11.96
C TYR A 145 -9.31 -35.89 -13.04
N LYS A 146 -8.02 -36.13 -12.78
CA LYS A 146 -7.14 -36.77 -13.76
C LYS A 146 -7.58 -38.19 -14.11
N VAL A 147 -8.01 -38.97 -13.11
CA VAL A 147 -8.50 -40.34 -13.32
C VAL A 147 -9.86 -40.32 -14.04
N PHE A 148 -10.78 -39.44 -13.60
CA PHE A 148 -12.09 -39.26 -14.21
C PHE A 148 -12.02 -38.82 -15.67
N PHE A 149 -11.27 -37.76 -15.99
CA PHE A 149 -11.14 -37.25 -17.36
C PHE A 149 -10.45 -38.25 -18.29
N ARG A 150 -9.43 -38.98 -17.79
CA ARG A 150 -8.81 -40.07 -18.56
C ARG A 150 -9.83 -41.15 -18.90
N TRP A 151 -10.73 -41.48 -17.97
CA TRP A 151 -11.80 -42.43 -18.22
C TRP A 151 -12.83 -41.95 -19.21
N LEU A 152 -13.36 -40.75 -19.00
CA LEU A 152 -14.36 -40.20 -19.88
C LEU A 152 -13.82 -40.01 -21.31
N TYR A 153 -12.53 -39.67 -21.45
CA TYR A 153 -11.87 -39.57 -22.74
C TYR A 153 -11.84 -40.90 -23.50
N VAL A 154 -11.52 -42.01 -22.82
CA VAL A 154 -11.54 -43.35 -23.43
C VAL A 154 -12.96 -43.74 -23.83
N VAL A 155 -13.96 -43.39 -23.04
CA VAL A 155 -15.36 -43.68 -23.35
C VAL A 155 -15.80 -42.92 -24.61
N ILE A 156 -15.54 -41.61 -24.70
CA ILE A 156 -15.90 -40.81 -25.87
C ILE A 156 -15.25 -41.36 -27.14
N LEU A 157 -13.97 -41.72 -27.11
CA LEU A 157 -13.28 -42.32 -28.27
C LEU A 157 -13.90 -43.66 -28.71
N ARG A 158 -14.41 -44.46 -27.78
CA ARG A 158 -15.10 -45.71 -28.11
C ARG A 158 -16.46 -45.45 -28.74
N LEU A 159 -17.19 -44.44 -28.27
CA LEU A 159 -18.49 -44.05 -28.83
C LEU A 159 -18.36 -43.44 -30.23
N THR A 160 -17.24 -42.79 -30.54
CA THR A 160 -16.96 -42.23 -31.88
C THR A 160 -16.32 -43.23 -32.86
N ASP A 161 -16.19 -44.51 -32.49
CA ASP A 161 -15.50 -45.56 -33.27
C ASP A 161 -14.05 -45.19 -33.68
N GLU A 162 -13.41 -44.31 -32.91
CA GLU A 162 -12.02 -43.91 -33.14
C GLU A 162 -11.03 -44.87 -32.47
N ARG A 163 -9.81 -44.99 -33.02
CA ARG A 163 -8.79 -45.86 -32.45
C ARG A 163 -8.32 -45.34 -31.09
N VAL A 164 -8.65 -46.08 -30.02
CA VAL A 164 -8.17 -45.80 -28.67
C VAL A 164 -6.66 -46.11 -28.57
N PRO A 165 -5.81 -45.14 -28.18
CA PRO A 165 -4.39 -45.39 -27.96
C PRO A 165 -4.14 -46.40 -26.83
N ALA A 166 -3.30 -47.42 -27.09
CA ALA A 166 -3.04 -48.54 -26.15
C ALA A 166 -2.43 -48.10 -24.79
N GLU A 167 -1.88 -46.88 -24.73
CA GLU A 167 -1.29 -46.27 -23.53
C GLU A 167 -2.33 -45.74 -22.55
N ILE A 168 -3.52 -45.35 -23.03
CA ILE A 168 -4.60 -44.74 -22.24
C ILE A 168 -5.58 -45.82 -21.72
N THR A 169 -5.62 -46.98 -22.37
CA THR A 169 -6.53 -48.10 -22.05
C THR A 169 -6.18 -48.83 -20.75
N LYS A 170 -4.99 -48.58 -20.16
CA LYS A 170 -4.57 -49.21 -18.90
C LYS A 170 -5.18 -48.49 -17.69
N MET A 171 -6.42 -48.83 -17.35
CA MET A 171 -7.00 -48.52 -16.03
C MET A 171 -6.82 -49.69 -15.08
N THR A 172 -6.41 -49.38 -13.86
CA THR A 172 -6.32 -50.35 -12.78
C THR A 172 -7.67 -50.50 -12.08
N GLN A 173 -7.88 -51.59 -11.33
CA GLN A 173 -9.08 -51.72 -10.48
C GLN A 173 -9.17 -50.62 -9.41
N GLN A 174 -8.02 -50.11 -8.95
CA GLN A 174 -7.99 -48.97 -8.01
C GLN A 174 -8.53 -47.71 -8.68
N ASP A 175 -8.16 -47.45 -9.94
CA ASP A 175 -8.69 -46.30 -10.69
C ASP A 175 -10.21 -46.36 -10.83
N LEU A 176 -10.77 -47.55 -11.11
CA LEU A 176 -12.22 -47.74 -11.19
C LEU A 176 -12.93 -47.49 -9.85
N ALA A 177 -12.35 -47.98 -8.75
CA ALA A 177 -12.86 -47.69 -7.41
C ALA A 177 -12.83 -46.19 -7.08
N PHE A 178 -11.74 -45.49 -7.45
CA PHE A 178 -11.64 -44.04 -7.30
C PHE A 178 -12.71 -43.29 -8.10
N ILE A 179 -12.97 -43.70 -9.35
CA ILE A 179 -14.02 -43.09 -10.17
C ILE A 179 -15.40 -43.34 -9.55
N ALA A 180 -15.69 -44.55 -9.08
CA ALA A 180 -16.96 -44.88 -8.44
C ALA A 180 -17.19 -44.06 -7.16
N ASP A 181 -16.17 -43.91 -6.30
CA ASP A 181 -16.25 -43.07 -5.09
C ASP A 181 -16.39 -41.58 -5.43
N PHE A 182 -15.76 -41.12 -6.51
CA PHE A 182 -15.92 -39.76 -7.02
C PHE A 182 -17.35 -39.53 -7.52
N LEU A 183 -17.87 -40.43 -8.36
CA LEU A 183 -19.22 -40.38 -8.93
C LEU A 183 -20.32 -40.49 -7.87
N ARG A 184 -20.09 -41.26 -6.81
CA ARG A 184 -21.02 -41.36 -5.67
C ARG A 184 -21.21 -40.02 -4.94
N ASN A 185 -20.22 -39.15 -5.00
CA ASN A 185 -20.27 -37.80 -4.40
C ASN A 185 -20.60 -36.71 -5.43
N PHE A 186 -20.95 -37.08 -6.66
CA PHE A 186 -21.12 -36.18 -7.81
C PHE A 186 -22.41 -35.35 -7.71
N ASP A 187 -23.51 -36.02 -7.35
CA ASP A 187 -24.76 -35.34 -7.01
C ASP A 187 -24.62 -34.80 -5.60
N GLY A 188 -24.67 -33.47 -5.47
CA GLY A 188 -24.53 -32.81 -4.20
C GLY A 188 -25.53 -33.38 -3.20
N THR A 189 -25.01 -33.92 -2.10
CA THR A 189 -25.81 -34.28 -0.93
C THR A 189 -26.51 -33.00 -0.44
N ARG A 190 -27.75 -32.78 -0.89
CA ARG A 190 -28.71 -31.94 -0.17
C ARG A 190 -28.98 -32.63 1.16
N VAL A 191 -28.07 -32.48 2.12
CA VAL A 191 -28.43 -32.68 3.53
C VAL A 191 -29.39 -31.55 3.85
N ARG A 192 -30.69 -31.89 3.78
CA ARG A 192 -31.87 -31.19 4.30
C ARG A 192 -31.55 -29.94 5.12
N GLN A 193 -31.64 -28.76 4.50
CA GLN A 193 -32.12 -27.56 5.20
C GLN A 193 -33.65 -27.51 5.05
N GLU A 194 -34.35 -28.31 5.86
CA GLU A 194 -35.74 -27.99 6.20
C GLU A 194 -35.68 -26.82 7.20
N GLY A 195 -35.79 -25.58 6.73
CA GLY A 195 -35.70 -24.45 7.66
C GLY A 195 -36.01 -23.05 7.12
N ASP A 196 -35.60 -22.71 5.90
CA ASP A 196 -35.75 -21.32 5.43
C ASP A 196 -36.83 -21.16 4.36
N GLY A 197 -37.98 -20.66 4.82
CA GLY A 197 -39.09 -20.21 3.99
C GLY A 197 -38.76 -18.92 3.24
N VAL A 198 -38.01 -19.03 2.13
CA VAL A 198 -37.83 -17.94 1.17
C VAL A 198 -38.79 -18.15 -0.02
N PRO A 199 -39.50 -17.11 -0.50
CA PRO A 199 -40.49 -17.26 -1.56
C PRO A 199 -39.87 -17.72 -2.88
N SER A 200 -40.56 -18.66 -3.52
CA SER A 200 -40.32 -19.17 -4.86
C SER A 200 -40.14 -18.05 -5.88
N GLY A 201 -38.95 -17.94 -6.50
CA GLY A 201 -38.69 -16.93 -7.52
C GLY A 201 -37.29 -16.88 -8.13
N SER A 202 -36.25 -17.40 -7.47
CA SER A 202 -34.93 -17.56 -8.10
C SER A 202 -34.71 -19.02 -8.47
N SER A 203 -34.51 -19.30 -9.75
CA SER A 203 -33.99 -20.57 -10.27
C SER A 203 -32.63 -20.87 -9.63
N ARG A 204 -32.63 -21.52 -8.46
CA ARG A 204 -31.41 -22.04 -7.83
C ARG A 204 -30.96 -23.23 -8.67
N LYS A 205 -29.93 -22.99 -9.50
CA LYS A 205 -29.30 -24.00 -10.36
C LYS A 205 -28.91 -25.22 -9.53
N PRO A 206 -29.09 -26.46 -10.03
CA PRO A 206 -28.61 -27.65 -9.35
C PRO A 206 -27.08 -27.56 -9.20
N GLY A 207 -26.60 -27.51 -7.96
CA GLY A 207 -25.17 -27.45 -7.65
C GLY A 207 -24.58 -28.85 -7.63
N PHE A 208 -23.59 -29.12 -8.48
CA PHE A 208 -22.82 -30.35 -8.43
C PHE A 208 -21.74 -30.25 -7.36
N ASN A 209 -21.50 -31.34 -6.65
CA ASN A 209 -20.48 -31.37 -5.59
C ASN A 209 -19.17 -31.98 -6.09
N LEU A 210 -18.80 -31.55 -7.30
CA LEU A 210 -17.55 -31.95 -7.94
C LEU A 210 -16.33 -31.35 -7.22
N GLU A 211 -16.51 -30.23 -6.53
CA GLU A 211 -15.43 -29.31 -6.17
C GLU A 211 -15.39 -29.10 -4.64
N ARG A 212 -14.51 -29.82 -3.97
CA ARG A 212 -14.36 -29.79 -2.50
C ARG A 212 -13.60 -28.57 -1.96
N LEU A 213 -12.99 -27.79 -2.85
CA LEU A 213 -12.12 -26.66 -2.50
C LEU A 213 -12.94 -25.38 -2.26
N GLY A 214 -14.07 -25.19 -2.93
CA GLY A 214 -14.89 -23.99 -2.88
C GLY A 214 -15.41 -23.65 -1.49
N GLN A 215 -15.79 -24.66 -0.71
CA GLN A 215 -16.20 -24.47 0.69
C GLN A 215 -15.11 -23.87 1.58
N TYR A 216 -13.82 -23.94 1.20
CA TYR A 216 -12.74 -23.26 1.93
C TYR A 216 -12.59 -21.79 1.51
N LEU A 217 -13.03 -21.43 0.32
CA LEU A 217 -12.85 -20.11 -0.29
C LEU A 217 -14.06 -19.19 -0.10
N VAL A 218 -15.13 -19.70 0.51
CA VAL A 218 -16.33 -18.96 0.90
C VAL A 218 -16.31 -18.69 2.40
N ASP A 219 -16.85 -17.53 2.81
CA ASP A 219 -17.00 -17.16 4.23
C ASP A 219 -18.20 -17.86 4.88
N GLN A 220 -18.18 -19.19 4.91
CA GLN A 220 -19.21 -20.05 5.49
C GLN A 220 -18.55 -21.28 6.12
N GLU A 221 -19.25 -21.96 7.01
CA GLU A 221 -18.76 -23.23 7.57
C GLU A 221 -18.67 -24.33 6.49
N LEU A 222 -17.70 -25.21 6.66
CA LEU A 222 -17.49 -26.37 5.79
C LEU A 222 -18.68 -27.32 5.88
N ILE A 223 -19.32 -27.58 4.73
CA ILE A 223 -20.43 -28.54 4.61
C ILE A 223 -19.90 -29.97 4.68
N ILE A 224 -18.73 -30.21 4.09
CA ILE A 224 -18.07 -31.52 4.04
C ILE A 224 -16.65 -31.36 4.60
N PRO A 225 -16.50 -31.42 5.93
CA PRO A 225 -15.19 -31.39 6.55
C PRO A 225 -14.37 -32.63 6.16
N PRO A 226 -13.03 -32.56 6.18
CA PRO A 226 -12.18 -33.70 5.89
C PRO A 226 -12.38 -34.79 6.96
N ASP A 227 -12.46 -36.05 6.51
CA ASP A 227 -12.52 -37.19 7.42
C ASP A 227 -11.20 -37.29 8.21
N THR A 228 -11.31 -37.07 9.52
CA THR A 228 -10.20 -37.13 10.47
C THR A 228 -10.40 -38.24 11.48
N ASP A 229 -11.45 -39.05 11.33
CA ASP A 229 -11.84 -40.07 12.30
C ASP A 229 -10.85 -41.23 12.35
N ASN A 230 -10.04 -41.40 11.30
CA ASN A 230 -8.95 -42.37 11.26
C ASN A 230 -7.57 -41.78 11.60
N ASN A 231 -7.47 -40.48 11.92
CA ASN A 231 -6.18 -39.87 12.25
C ASN A 231 -5.72 -40.27 13.67
N PRO A 232 -4.58 -40.99 13.83
CA PRO A 232 -4.09 -41.42 15.15
C PRO A 232 -3.81 -40.26 16.10
N TRP A 233 -3.33 -39.13 15.59
CA TRP A 233 -3.05 -37.93 16.39
C TRP A 233 -4.35 -37.32 16.95
N ALA A 234 -5.40 -37.28 16.13
CA ALA A 234 -6.69 -36.77 16.58
C ALA A 234 -7.31 -37.65 17.67
N LYS A 235 -7.24 -38.98 17.53
CA LYS A 235 -7.68 -39.93 18.56
C LYS A 235 -6.89 -39.74 19.85
N PHE A 236 -5.57 -39.64 19.75
CA PHE A 236 -4.70 -39.44 20.89
C PHE A 236 -5.01 -38.15 21.66
N LEU A 237 -5.29 -37.04 20.95
CA LEU A 237 -5.71 -35.78 21.60
C LEU A 237 -7.10 -35.89 22.25
N GLN A 238 -8.05 -36.60 21.64
CA GLN A 238 -9.38 -36.84 22.23
C GLN A 238 -9.30 -37.66 23.52
N GLU A 239 -8.38 -38.63 23.58
CA GLU A 239 -8.14 -39.45 24.77
C GLU A 239 -7.40 -38.67 25.89
N ASN A 240 -6.67 -37.61 25.56
CA ASN A 240 -5.81 -36.86 26.49
C ASN A 240 -6.22 -35.38 26.61
N SER A 241 -7.21 -35.08 27.45
CA SER A 241 -7.75 -33.72 27.64
C SER A 241 -6.74 -32.68 28.13
N LEU A 242 -5.78 -33.08 28.98
CA LEU A 242 -4.71 -32.19 29.45
C LEU A 242 -3.78 -31.75 28.31
N LEU A 243 -3.49 -32.66 27.39
CA LEU A 243 -2.64 -32.36 26.23
C LEU A 243 -3.41 -31.52 25.21
N ALA A 244 -4.68 -31.84 24.96
CA ALA A 244 -5.54 -31.07 24.06
C ALA A 244 -5.64 -29.58 24.45
N ASN A 245 -5.62 -29.28 25.75
CA ASN A 245 -5.68 -27.91 26.28
C ASN A 245 -4.30 -27.26 26.48
N HIS A 246 -3.20 -27.93 26.11
CA HIS A 246 -1.87 -27.39 26.34
C HIS A 246 -1.58 -26.21 25.39
N PRO A 247 -1.06 -25.06 25.86
CA PRO A 247 -0.88 -23.84 25.06
C PRO A 247 0.01 -23.99 23.82
N SER A 248 0.87 -25.01 23.79
CA SER A 248 1.73 -25.31 22.62
C SER A 248 1.05 -26.16 21.56
N ILE A 249 -0.12 -26.75 21.84
CA ILE A 249 -0.89 -27.49 20.84
C ILE A 249 -1.69 -26.50 20.01
N ILE A 250 -1.49 -26.57 18.70
CA ILE A 250 -2.22 -25.73 17.75
C ILE A 250 -3.63 -26.32 17.58
N PRO A 251 -4.70 -25.54 17.82
CA PRO A 251 -6.05 -26.01 17.63
C PRO A 251 -6.36 -26.21 16.14
N HIS A 252 -7.07 -27.30 15.83
CA HIS A 252 -7.57 -27.58 14.49
C HIS A 252 -9.07 -27.28 14.42
N PHE A 253 -9.43 -26.18 13.76
CA PHE A 253 -10.81 -25.78 13.58
C PHE A 253 -11.41 -26.47 12.35
N ARG A 254 -12.10 -27.60 12.56
CA ARG A 254 -12.60 -28.47 11.49
C ARG A 254 -13.65 -27.82 10.60
N ASN A 255 -14.53 -27.00 11.18
CA ASN A 255 -15.69 -26.45 10.47
C ASN A 255 -15.40 -25.10 9.82
N MET A 256 -14.27 -24.45 10.16
CA MET A 256 -13.97 -23.12 9.64
C MET A 256 -13.34 -23.19 8.25
N SER A 257 -13.81 -22.33 7.35
CA SER A 257 -13.19 -22.15 6.04
C SER A 257 -11.83 -21.46 6.14
N LEU A 258 -11.06 -21.48 5.04
CA LEU A 258 -9.78 -20.77 4.97
C LEU A 258 -9.97 -19.25 5.08
N VAL A 259 -11.08 -18.72 4.53
CA VAL A 259 -11.43 -17.29 4.63
C VAL A 259 -11.72 -16.90 6.08
N GLN A 260 -12.50 -17.71 6.79
CA GLN A 260 -12.79 -17.49 8.21
C GLN A 260 -11.53 -17.54 9.06
N GLN A 261 -10.64 -18.51 8.82
CA GLN A 261 -9.34 -18.60 9.50
C GLN A 261 -8.45 -17.41 9.21
N HIS A 262 -8.42 -16.93 7.96
CA HIS A 262 -7.69 -15.72 7.60
C HIS A 262 -8.25 -14.47 8.31
N SER A 263 -9.57 -14.33 8.41
CA SER A 263 -10.22 -13.23 9.15
C SER A 263 -9.91 -13.29 10.65
N HIS A 264 -9.96 -14.48 11.23
CA HIS A 264 -9.59 -14.72 12.63
C HIS A 264 -8.13 -14.34 12.89
N LEU A 265 -7.20 -14.78 12.03
CA LEU A 265 -5.79 -14.40 12.08
C LEU A 265 -5.59 -12.89 12.01
N LYS A 266 -6.25 -12.21 11.06
CA LYS A 266 -6.16 -10.75 10.91
C LYS A 266 -6.62 -10.01 12.17
N THR A 267 -7.73 -10.48 12.77
CA THR A 267 -8.27 -9.91 14.01
C THR A 267 -7.30 -10.12 15.16
N ALA A 268 -6.79 -11.34 15.34
CA ALA A 268 -5.84 -11.67 16.41
C ALA A 268 -4.52 -10.87 16.29
N ILE A 269 -4.02 -10.64 15.08
CA ILE A 269 -2.86 -9.76 14.84
C ILE A 269 -3.22 -8.30 15.17
N GLY A 270 -4.39 -7.82 14.74
CA GLY A 270 -4.85 -6.46 15.04
C GLY A 270 -4.95 -6.20 16.56
N ASP A 271 -5.43 -7.17 17.32
CA ASP A 271 -5.56 -7.09 18.78
C ASP A 271 -4.20 -6.85 19.48
N VAL A 272 -3.10 -7.38 18.94
CA VAL A 272 -1.74 -7.19 19.48
C VAL A 272 -1.34 -5.71 19.51
N PHE A 273 -1.78 -4.92 18.53
CA PHE A 273 -1.35 -3.54 18.35
C PHE A 273 -2.30 -2.49 18.92
N ARG A 274 -3.52 -2.87 19.35
CA ARG A 274 -4.49 -1.92 19.96
C ARG A 274 -4.01 -1.35 21.30
N GLN A 275 -3.47 -2.21 22.17
CA GLN A 275 -3.04 -1.77 23.50
C GLN A 275 -1.80 -0.87 23.42
N PRO A 276 -0.79 -1.14 22.57
CA PRO A 276 0.30 -0.21 22.34
C PRO A 276 -0.14 1.17 21.85
N GLU A 277 -1.10 1.26 20.93
CA GLU A 277 -1.63 2.53 20.44
C GLU A 277 -2.12 3.42 21.59
N THR A 278 -2.92 2.84 22.49
CA THR A 278 -3.46 3.55 23.65
C THR A 278 -2.36 3.87 24.67
N SER A 279 -1.55 2.88 25.04
CA SER A 279 -0.53 3.02 26.08
C SER A 279 0.53 4.06 25.70
N ILE A 280 0.97 4.07 24.44
CA ILE A 280 1.92 5.07 23.94
C ILE A 280 1.30 6.46 23.99
N SER A 281 0.04 6.61 23.59
CA SER A 281 -0.65 7.92 23.64
C SER A 281 -0.76 8.48 25.06
N GLU A 282 -1.02 7.63 26.06
CA GLU A 282 -1.11 8.01 27.47
C GLU A 282 0.24 8.45 28.07
N LEU A 283 1.36 8.04 27.46
CA LEU A 283 2.70 8.47 27.86
C LEU A 283 3.00 9.91 27.43
N PHE A 284 2.33 10.42 26.39
CA PHE A 284 2.50 11.80 25.95
C PHE A 284 1.67 12.76 26.81
N LYS A 285 2.36 13.69 27.46
CA LYS A 285 1.73 14.82 28.15
C LYS A 285 2.13 16.10 27.47
N VAL A 286 1.14 16.97 27.21
CA VAL A 286 1.39 18.32 26.72
C VAL A 286 2.26 19.03 27.77
N SER A 287 3.46 19.41 27.36
CA SER A 287 4.39 20.13 28.25
C SER A 287 4.08 21.62 28.25
N ASN A 288 4.00 22.22 27.06
CA ASN A 288 3.80 23.66 26.88
C ASN A 288 2.87 23.91 25.70
N ILE A 289 2.06 24.96 25.80
CA ILE A 289 1.27 25.50 24.69
C ILE A 289 1.75 26.92 24.46
N ILE A 290 2.32 27.19 23.29
CA ILE A 290 2.81 28.52 22.91
C ILE A 290 1.93 29.04 21.77
N LYS A 291 1.23 30.14 22.00
CA LYS A 291 0.42 30.80 20.97
C LYS A 291 1.21 31.94 20.32
N CYS A 292 1.63 31.75 19.07
CA CYS A 292 2.51 32.69 18.36
C CYS A 292 1.78 33.66 17.44
N LEU A 293 0.60 33.30 16.94
CA LEU A 293 -0.08 34.04 15.88
C LEU A 293 -1.61 33.91 15.98
N ASP A 294 -2.31 35.03 15.83
CA ASP A 294 -3.74 35.08 15.59
C ASP A 294 -4.03 35.20 14.09
N ILE A 295 -4.73 34.22 13.52
CA ILE A 295 -5.00 34.18 12.08
C ILE A 295 -6.41 34.75 11.82
N PRO A 296 -6.56 35.81 11.02
CA PRO A 296 -7.87 36.33 10.65
C PRO A 296 -8.62 35.32 9.75
N GLN A 297 -9.95 35.31 9.82
CA GLN A 297 -10.81 34.32 9.15
C GLN A 297 -10.65 34.24 7.62
N THR A 298 -10.03 35.23 6.98
CA THR A 298 -9.93 35.37 5.53
C THR A 298 -8.48 35.39 4.99
N GLY A 299 -7.47 35.06 5.81
CA GLY A 299 -6.06 35.02 5.40
C GLY A 299 -5.44 33.62 5.49
N GLU A 300 -4.55 33.28 4.54
CA GLU A 300 -3.71 32.08 4.65
C GLU A 300 -2.43 32.44 5.46
N PRO A 301 -2.17 31.80 6.61
CA PRO A 301 -0.96 32.07 7.39
C PRO A 301 0.28 31.63 6.63
N ARG A 302 1.35 32.43 6.72
CA ARG A 302 2.68 32.04 6.22
C ARG A 302 3.54 31.67 7.39
N LEU A 303 3.84 30.38 7.52
CA LEU A 303 4.70 29.86 8.56
C LEU A 303 5.56 28.72 8.02
N THR A 304 6.74 28.57 8.61
CA THR A 304 7.67 27.49 8.36
C THR A 304 8.35 27.11 9.66
N HIS A 305 8.69 25.83 9.83
CA HIS A 305 9.41 25.38 11.01
C HIS A 305 10.46 24.35 10.63
N ILE A 306 11.49 24.24 11.46
CA ILE A 306 12.50 23.18 11.36
C ILE A 306 12.94 22.75 12.75
N ASN A 307 13.09 21.43 12.93
CA ASN A 307 13.61 20.86 14.17
C ASN A 307 15.15 20.75 14.08
N VAL A 308 15.84 21.33 15.04
CA VAL A 308 17.29 21.25 15.20
C VAL A 308 17.56 20.30 16.36
N ALA A 309 17.64 19.01 16.05
CA ALA A 309 17.68 17.93 17.04
C ALA A 309 18.94 17.99 17.92
N ASP A 310 20.10 18.28 17.34
CA ASP A 310 21.39 18.32 18.05
C ASP A 310 21.42 19.37 19.16
N ASP A 311 20.70 20.47 18.96
CA ASP A 311 20.63 21.60 19.89
C ASP A 311 19.31 21.65 20.68
N TRP A 312 18.45 20.63 20.55
CA TRP A 312 17.17 20.54 21.24
C TRP A 312 16.30 21.80 21.11
N LYS A 313 16.10 22.26 19.87
CA LYS A 313 15.35 23.48 19.60
C LYS A 313 14.54 23.40 18.31
N LEU A 314 13.37 24.03 18.35
CA LEU A 314 12.46 24.22 17.24
C LEU A 314 12.55 25.66 16.78
N LEU A 315 12.91 25.85 15.52
CA LEU A 315 12.88 27.16 14.88
C LEU A 315 11.57 27.33 14.14
N LEU A 316 10.92 28.47 14.33
CA LEU A 316 9.64 28.82 13.73
C LEU A 316 9.76 30.22 13.13
N ALA A 317 9.47 30.37 11.85
CA ALA A 317 9.35 31.68 11.21
C ALA A 317 7.94 31.87 10.66
N PHE A 318 7.34 33.04 10.88
CA PHE A 318 5.98 33.31 10.45
C PHE A 318 5.73 34.79 10.15
N LEU A 319 4.75 35.07 9.29
CA LEU A 319 4.28 36.42 9.01
C LEU A 319 3.02 36.72 9.82
N ASP A 320 2.92 37.94 10.34
CA ASP A 320 1.70 38.42 10.96
C ASP A 320 0.71 38.91 9.91
N SER A 321 -0.38 38.16 9.73
CA SER A 321 -1.46 38.44 8.79
C SER A 321 -2.38 39.60 9.21
N SER A 322 -2.27 40.11 10.44
CA SER A 322 -3.10 41.21 10.94
C SER A 322 -2.58 42.60 10.55
N SER A 323 -1.29 42.69 10.16
CA SER A 323 -0.64 43.89 9.62
C SER A 323 -0.34 43.71 8.14
N THR A 324 -0.24 44.81 7.37
CA THR A 324 0.47 44.77 6.08
C THR A 324 1.91 44.35 6.37
N ALA A 325 2.26 43.09 6.11
CA ALA A 325 3.48 42.47 6.60
C ALA A 325 4.73 43.07 5.92
N GLU A 326 5.34 44.05 6.58
CA GLU A 326 6.64 44.64 6.22
C GLU A 326 7.82 43.80 6.74
N GLY A 327 7.57 42.56 7.18
CA GLY A 327 8.55 41.73 7.88
C GLY A 327 8.01 40.37 8.31
N PHE A 328 8.85 39.59 8.99
CA PHE A 328 8.49 38.29 9.57
C PHE A 328 9.06 38.16 11.00
N TYR A 329 8.43 37.31 11.80
CA TYR A 329 8.92 36.93 13.12
C TYR A 329 9.71 35.64 13.02
N LEU A 330 10.85 35.60 13.71
CA LEU A 330 11.61 34.38 13.98
C LEU A 330 11.49 34.05 15.46
N MET A 331 11.24 32.78 15.76
CA MET A 331 11.16 32.26 17.11
C MET A 331 12.00 31.00 17.26
N GLU A 332 12.79 30.94 18.32
CA GLU A 332 13.51 29.75 18.78
C GLU A 332 12.84 29.23 20.06
N ILE A 333 12.40 27.97 20.03
CA ILE A 333 11.69 27.31 21.12
C ILE A 333 12.52 26.11 21.57
N PRO A 334 13.05 26.09 22.81
CA PRO A 334 13.70 24.92 23.38
C PRO A 334 12.74 23.72 23.46
N THR A 335 13.22 22.54 23.06
CA THR A 335 12.45 21.29 23.10
C THR A 335 12.88 20.35 24.23
N ASP A 336 14.03 20.60 24.87
CA ASP A 336 14.46 19.87 26.07
C ASP A 336 13.82 20.44 27.35
N LYS A 337 13.46 19.53 28.27
CA LYS A 337 12.95 19.85 29.61
C LYS A 337 14.06 20.15 30.62
N SER A 338 15.30 19.71 30.36
CA SER A 338 16.40 19.84 31.32
C SER A 338 17.02 21.24 31.38
N SER A 339 16.87 22.03 30.31
CA SER A 339 17.36 23.40 30.21
C SER A 339 16.42 24.43 30.85
N THR A 340 15.14 24.09 31.01
CA THR A 340 14.15 24.85 31.77
C THR A 340 14.24 24.50 33.25
N SER A 341 15.09 25.21 34.00
CA SER A 341 15.19 25.09 35.48
C SER A 341 13.99 25.69 36.24
N GLY A 342 12.85 25.84 35.55
CA GLY A 342 11.56 26.25 36.05
C GLY A 342 10.49 25.87 35.02
N ASP A 343 9.25 25.67 35.46
CA ASP A 343 8.08 25.27 34.66
C ASP A 343 7.62 26.36 33.66
N GLU A 344 8.53 27.23 33.22
CA GLU A 344 8.25 28.41 32.43
C GLU A 344 8.58 28.16 30.97
N ALA A 345 7.55 28.21 30.12
CA ALA A 345 7.72 28.28 28.68
C ALA A 345 8.50 29.56 28.34
N SER A 346 9.72 29.40 27.83
CA SER A 346 10.56 30.48 27.32
C SER A 346 10.79 30.29 25.82
N ALA A 347 10.72 31.36 25.06
CA ALA A 347 11.11 31.38 23.65
C ALA A 347 12.06 32.55 23.42
N ARG A 348 12.89 32.49 22.37
CA ARG A 348 13.62 33.67 21.89
C ARG A 348 12.96 34.17 20.62
N CYS A 349 12.78 35.48 20.49
CA CYS A 349 12.09 36.06 19.33
C CYS A 349 12.80 37.31 18.79
N ALA A 350 12.66 37.55 17.49
CA ALA A 350 13.01 38.78 16.80
C ALA A 350 12.06 39.02 15.61
N TYR A 351 11.86 40.27 15.25
CA TYR A 351 11.12 40.69 14.06
C TYR A 351 12.09 41.26 13.02
N PHE A 352 12.06 40.75 11.80
CA PHE A 352 12.95 41.14 10.72
C PHE A 352 12.20 41.86 9.61
N TYR A 353 12.71 43.02 9.20
CA TYR A 353 12.24 43.77 8.04
C TYR A 353 13.41 44.10 7.09
N PHE A 354 13.10 44.43 5.84
CA PHE A 354 14.12 44.69 4.82
C PHE A 354 13.92 46.07 4.21
N ASN A 355 14.96 46.90 4.19
CA ASN A 355 14.95 48.16 3.46
C ASN A 355 15.61 47.98 2.08
N PRO A 356 15.15 48.73 1.06
CA PRO A 356 15.84 48.82 -0.24
C PRO A 356 17.31 49.23 -0.08
N LEU A 357 18.21 48.59 -0.84
CA LEU A 357 19.62 49.00 -0.88
C LEU A 357 19.70 50.39 -1.55
N ALA A 358 20.19 51.41 -0.83
CA ALA A 358 20.48 52.70 -1.45
C ALA A 358 21.57 52.50 -2.52
N SER A 359 21.30 52.87 -3.77
CA SER A 359 22.30 52.84 -4.83
C SER A 359 23.44 53.81 -4.47
N LYS A 360 24.53 53.30 -3.88
CA LYS A 360 25.77 54.05 -3.74
C LYS A 360 26.43 54.13 -5.12
N GLY A 361 25.96 55.05 -5.97
CA GLY A 361 26.52 55.26 -7.29
C GLY A 361 25.56 55.99 -8.21
N GLY A 362 25.59 57.32 -8.16
CA GLY A 362 24.82 58.18 -9.04
C GLY A 362 24.72 59.59 -8.48
N GLU A 363 25.78 60.38 -8.65
CA GLU A 363 25.65 61.83 -8.59
C GLU A 363 24.61 62.28 -9.63
N ASP A 364 23.88 63.34 -9.29
CA ASP A 364 22.83 64.01 -10.06
C ASP A 364 21.42 63.39 -10.08
N ARG A 365 20.62 63.83 -9.10
CA ARG A 365 19.32 64.51 -9.37
C ARG A 365 18.83 65.25 -8.13
N ARG A 366 18.84 66.59 -8.20
CA ARG A 366 18.11 67.45 -7.26
C ARG A 366 16.62 67.13 -7.34
N GLY A 367 16.10 66.47 -6.31
CA GLY A 367 14.67 66.21 -6.15
C GLY A 367 14.39 65.57 -4.79
N SER A 368 13.90 66.39 -3.85
CA SER A 368 13.22 66.01 -2.60
C SER A 368 13.84 64.84 -1.80
N GLU A 369 14.65 65.19 -0.80
CA GLU A 369 15.17 64.31 0.28
C GLU A 369 14.07 63.71 1.20
N ALA A 370 12.82 63.62 0.73
CA ALA A 370 11.65 63.19 1.50
C ALA A 370 11.01 61.86 1.02
N ALA A 371 11.56 61.19 0.00
CA ALA A 371 11.15 59.84 -0.41
C ALA A 371 12.04 58.78 0.26
N TRP A 372 12.04 58.73 1.58
CA TRP A 372 12.74 57.68 2.32
C TRP A 372 12.04 56.34 2.01
N SER A 373 12.75 55.52 1.25
CA SER A 373 12.58 54.09 1.00
C SER A 373 11.66 53.37 1.98
N LEU A 374 10.43 53.10 1.58
CA LEU A 374 9.52 52.22 2.34
C LEU A 374 10.13 50.80 2.43
N PRO A 375 9.97 50.08 3.56
CA PRO A 375 10.48 48.72 3.73
C PRO A 375 9.86 47.78 2.68
N MET A 376 10.66 46.89 2.12
CA MET A 376 10.21 45.85 1.20
C MET A 376 9.19 44.94 1.90
N LYS A 377 8.16 44.55 1.16
CA LYS A 377 7.09 43.70 1.68
C LYS A 377 7.53 42.24 1.66
N VAL A 378 7.37 41.52 2.76
CA VAL A 378 7.68 40.08 2.83
C VAL A 378 6.48 39.29 2.32
N LEU A 379 6.68 38.50 1.27
CA LEU A 379 5.64 37.70 0.62
C LEU A 379 5.52 36.29 1.21
N ASP A 380 6.65 35.66 1.52
CA ASP A 380 6.70 34.27 2.00
C ASP A 380 8.04 33.97 2.68
N VAL A 381 8.07 32.93 3.52
CA VAL A 381 9.28 32.46 4.23
C VAL A 381 9.31 30.94 4.30
N GLN A 382 10.49 30.33 4.13
CA GLN A 382 10.67 28.88 4.26
C GLN A 382 12.12 28.53 4.58
N PHE A 383 12.35 27.59 5.49
CA PHE A 383 13.70 27.05 5.73
C PHE A 383 14.21 26.28 4.52
N TYR A 384 15.39 26.68 4.00
CA TYR A 384 16.11 25.93 2.95
C TYR A 384 16.94 24.81 3.59
N LEU A 385 17.67 25.16 4.65
CA LEU A 385 18.45 24.28 5.52
C LEU A 385 18.27 24.73 6.98
N GLN A 386 18.85 23.99 7.94
CA GLN A 386 18.80 24.37 9.36
C GLN A 386 19.50 25.71 9.65
N ASP A 387 20.48 26.07 8.84
CA ASP A 387 21.31 27.27 8.96
C ASP A 387 20.92 28.39 7.99
N VAL A 388 19.95 28.17 7.10
CA VAL A 388 19.54 29.15 6.08
C VAL A 388 18.01 29.23 5.93
N LEU A 389 17.45 30.41 6.17
CA LEU A 389 16.05 30.73 5.91
C LEU A 389 15.91 31.48 4.58
N SER A 390 15.11 30.96 3.67
CA SER A 390 14.75 31.67 2.45
C SER A 390 13.62 32.65 2.69
N VAL A 391 13.72 33.84 2.11
CA VAL A 391 12.72 34.90 2.22
C VAL A 391 12.42 35.45 0.82
N LEU A 392 11.14 35.58 0.50
CA LEU A 392 10.67 36.19 -0.74
C LEU A 392 10.11 37.58 -0.43
N LEU A 393 10.63 38.60 -1.12
CA LEU A 393 10.30 40.00 -0.93
C LEU A 393 9.68 40.60 -2.20
N GLU A 394 8.91 41.67 -2.03
CA GLU A 394 8.38 42.54 -3.08
C GLU A 394 8.87 43.96 -2.85
N GLN A 395 9.44 44.58 -3.89
CA GLN A 395 9.88 45.97 -3.84
C GLN A 395 8.68 46.90 -3.96
N ASN A 396 8.50 47.81 -2.99
CA ASN A 396 7.35 48.72 -2.98
C ASN A 396 7.33 49.61 -4.22
N GLY A 397 6.20 49.63 -4.92
CA GLY A 397 5.97 50.44 -6.13
C GLY A 397 6.17 49.70 -7.45
N GLU A 398 6.70 48.47 -7.44
CA GLU A 398 6.95 47.67 -8.65
C GLU A 398 6.49 46.21 -8.48
N ASN A 399 5.24 45.88 -8.83
CA ASN A 399 4.67 44.52 -8.71
C ASN A 399 5.40 43.41 -9.51
N ARG A 400 6.44 43.75 -10.29
CA ARG A 400 7.24 42.79 -11.09
C ARG A 400 8.69 42.67 -10.61
N SER A 401 9.01 43.28 -9.47
CA SER A 401 10.34 43.23 -8.83
C SER A 401 10.23 42.45 -7.52
N ALA A 402 10.30 41.12 -7.63
CA ALA A 402 10.44 40.27 -6.45
C ALA A 402 11.92 40.05 -6.16
N VAL A 403 12.30 39.90 -4.89
CA VAL A 403 13.67 39.63 -4.47
C VAL A 403 13.70 38.37 -3.62
N PHE A 404 14.59 37.46 -3.96
CA PHE A 404 14.79 36.22 -3.24
C PHE A 404 16.06 36.34 -2.38
N VAL A 405 15.93 36.03 -1.09
CA VAL A 405 16.99 36.21 -0.10
C VAL A 405 17.28 34.89 0.60
N GLN A 406 18.56 34.54 0.73
CA GLN A 406 19.04 33.50 1.63
C GLN A 406 19.55 34.15 2.91
N PHE A 407 18.82 34.00 4.01
CA PHE A 407 19.09 34.64 5.28
C PHE A 407 19.81 33.68 6.24
N PRO A 408 21.08 33.94 6.62
CA PRO A 408 21.83 33.06 7.50
C PRO A 408 21.27 33.05 8.93
N MET A 409 20.89 31.87 9.42
CA MET A 409 20.28 31.71 10.73
C MET A 409 21.23 32.02 11.87
N ARG A 410 22.53 31.82 11.70
CA ARG A 410 23.54 32.15 12.71
C ARG A 410 23.45 33.61 13.16
N VAL A 411 23.42 34.54 12.20
CA VAL A 411 23.36 35.98 12.47
C VAL A 411 21.96 36.38 12.94
N ALA A 412 20.91 35.76 12.39
CA ALA A 412 19.54 36.01 12.81
C ALA A 412 19.30 35.62 14.29
N LEU A 413 19.88 34.53 14.77
CA LEU A 413 19.68 34.05 16.13
C LEU A 413 20.42 34.90 17.18
N GLU A 414 21.56 35.50 16.83
CA GLU A 414 22.35 36.37 17.74
C GLU A 414 21.56 37.58 18.24
N VAL A 415 20.63 38.10 17.43
CA VAL A 415 19.82 39.29 17.76
C VAL A 415 18.48 38.97 18.42
N THR A 416 18.16 37.68 18.61
CA THR A 416 16.91 37.27 19.29
C THR A 416 16.99 37.53 20.79
N ILE A 417 15.88 37.94 21.41
CA ILE A 417 15.80 38.13 22.87
C ILE A 417 14.90 37.08 23.50
N SER A 418 15.18 36.73 24.75
CA SER A 418 14.33 35.83 25.54
C SER A 418 13.02 36.50 25.92
N VAL A 419 11.92 35.76 25.76
CA VAL A 419 10.55 36.12 26.12
C VAL A 419 10.03 35.02 27.06
N SER A 420 9.64 35.40 28.27
CA SER A 420 8.94 34.51 29.20
C SER A 420 7.45 34.52 28.88
N LEU A 421 6.84 33.33 28.87
CA LEU A 421 5.44 33.11 28.45
C LEU A 421 4.57 32.54 29.58
N SER A 422 5.08 32.48 30.82
CA SER A 422 4.38 31.87 31.95
C SER A 422 3.18 32.70 32.44
N GLY A 423 2.09 32.03 32.80
CA GLY A 423 0.95 32.62 33.52
C GLY A 423 0.05 33.58 32.73
N MET A 424 0.23 33.73 31.42
CA MET A 424 -0.54 34.65 30.58
C MET A 424 -1.75 33.99 29.92
N SER A 425 -2.85 34.74 29.79
CA SER A 425 -4.01 34.29 29.01
C SER A 425 -3.68 34.20 27.51
N ASP A 426 -4.43 33.38 26.78
CA ASP A 426 -4.16 33.06 25.39
C ASP A 426 -3.96 34.28 24.45
N GLY A 427 -4.81 35.30 24.57
CA GLY A 427 -4.73 36.51 23.75
C GLY A 427 -3.67 37.50 24.22
N ASP A 428 -3.22 37.38 25.46
CA ASP A 428 -2.15 38.22 26.02
C ASP A 428 -0.77 37.70 25.62
N GLN A 429 -0.62 36.37 25.47
CA GLN A 429 0.64 35.75 25.01
C GLN A 429 1.04 36.21 23.60
N VAL A 430 0.10 36.18 22.64
CA VAL A 430 0.36 36.60 21.26
C VAL A 430 0.81 38.07 21.25
N LYS A 431 0.04 38.96 21.89
CA LYS A 431 0.38 40.39 21.97
C LYS A 431 1.73 40.62 22.64
N HIS A 432 2.02 39.88 23.72
CA HIS A 432 3.28 39.98 24.43
C HIS A 432 4.45 39.61 23.53
N ILE A 433 4.41 38.45 22.85
CA ILE A 433 5.43 38.00 21.90
C ILE A 433 5.67 39.06 20.82
N LEU A 434 4.61 39.55 20.18
CA LEU A 434 4.72 40.53 19.10
C LEU A 434 5.27 41.88 19.59
N SER A 435 4.96 42.28 20.84
CA SER A 435 5.42 43.54 21.43
C SER A 435 6.87 43.50 21.95
N CYS A 436 7.33 42.35 22.42
CA CYS A 436 8.68 42.18 22.96
C CYS A 436 9.71 41.94 21.86
N ALA A 437 9.31 41.41 20.71
CA ALA A 437 10.23 41.11 19.62
C ALA A 437 10.98 42.37 19.14
N PRO A 438 12.32 42.41 19.23
CA PRO A 438 13.10 43.53 18.72
C PRO A 438 12.92 43.61 17.19
N ARG A 439 12.73 44.83 16.68
CA ARG A 439 12.65 45.08 15.25
C ARG A 439 14.06 45.29 14.69
N ILE A 440 14.49 44.40 13.81
CA ILE A 440 15.83 44.36 13.25
C ILE A 440 15.76 44.55 11.73
N GLU A 441 16.60 45.44 11.22
CA GLU A 441 16.80 45.61 9.78
C GLU A 441 17.70 44.49 9.24
N ALA A 442 17.09 43.50 8.59
CA ALA A 442 17.79 42.33 8.07
C ALA A 442 18.78 42.68 6.96
N THR A 443 18.55 43.75 6.20
CA THR A 443 19.46 44.21 5.14
C THR A 443 20.87 44.53 5.66
N VAL A 444 21.02 44.94 6.92
CA VAL A 444 22.32 45.25 7.54
C VAL A 444 23.07 43.98 7.95
N LEU A 445 22.38 42.85 8.07
CA LEU A 445 22.93 41.55 8.46
C LEU A 445 23.34 40.69 7.25
N LEU A 446 23.14 41.20 6.04
CA LEU A 446 23.31 40.47 4.79
C LEU A 446 24.48 41.03 3.99
N ASP A 447 25.19 40.15 3.28
CA ASP A 447 26.18 40.54 2.28
C ASP A 447 25.49 41.14 1.04
N SER A 448 26.22 41.99 0.30
CA SER A 448 25.68 42.69 -0.87
C SER A 448 25.17 41.76 -1.99
N GLY A 449 25.60 40.49 -2.01
CA GLY A 449 25.16 39.46 -2.96
C GLY A 449 24.00 38.58 -2.49
N ALA A 450 23.49 38.76 -1.27
CA ALA A 450 22.45 37.89 -0.70
C ALA A 450 21.04 38.16 -1.27
N LEU A 451 20.83 39.32 -1.90
CA LEU A 451 19.56 39.72 -2.51
C LEU A 451 19.59 39.41 -4.01
N ARG A 452 18.86 38.38 -4.43
CA ARG A 452 18.78 37.95 -5.84
C ARG A 452 17.45 38.41 -6.47
N PRO A 453 17.44 39.32 -7.45
CA PRO A 453 16.20 39.75 -8.09
C PRO A 453 15.56 38.63 -8.92
N VAL A 454 14.23 38.58 -8.90
CA VAL A 454 13.39 37.67 -9.69
C VAL A 454 12.66 38.52 -10.74
N GLU A 455 13.29 38.68 -11.90
CA GLU A 455 12.87 39.64 -12.92
C GLU A 455 11.54 39.29 -13.59
N ASN A 456 10.68 40.26 -13.93
CA ASN A 456 9.49 40.03 -14.78
C ASN A 456 8.47 39.02 -14.21
N MET A 457 8.34 38.93 -12.89
CA MET A 457 7.38 38.03 -12.24
C MET A 457 6.69 38.69 -11.06
N VAL A 458 5.36 38.63 -11.06
CA VAL A 458 4.55 38.95 -9.88
C VAL A 458 4.59 37.72 -8.97
N ALA A 459 5.62 37.63 -8.12
CA ALA A 459 5.82 36.49 -7.24
C ALA A 459 4.82 36.51 -6.08
N SER A 460 4.51 35.34 -5.51
CA SER A 460 3.55 35.24 -4.40
C SER A 460 3.89 34.18 -3.37
N ARG A 461 4.50 33.09 -3.82
CA ARG A 461 4.93 31.96 -2.98
C ARG A 461 6.23 31.42 -3.51
N PHE A 462 6.92 30.67 -2.67
CA PHE A 462 7.98 29.82 -3.16
C PHE A 462 8.02 28.51 -2.38
N ALA A 463 8.78 27.55 -2.91
CA ALA A 463 9.13 26.31 -2.27
C ALA A 463 10.64 26.11 -2.39
N VAL A 464 11.30 25.66 -1.33
CA VAL A 464 12.75 25.36 -1.33
C VAL A 464 13.05 23.94 -0.90
N SER A 465 14.17 23.41 -1.39
CA SER A 465 14.74 22.14 -0.96
C SER A 465 16.26 22.25 -0.88
N GLY A 466 16.80 22.25 0.34
CA GLY A 466 18.24 22.19 0.58
C GLY A 466 18.87 20.91 0.05
N THR A 467 18.23 19.75 0.26
CA THR A 467 18.76 18.45 -0.20
C THR A 467 18.84 18.31 -1.71
N ARG A 468 17.97 19.01 -2.45
CA ARG A 468 17.95 19.03 -3.91
C ARG A 468 18.58 20.28 -4.50
N LYS A 469 19.02 21.23 -3.66
CA LYS A 469 19.63 22.50 -4.06
C LYS A 469 18.78 23.32 -5.03
N VAL A 470 17.46 23.33 -4.82
CA VAL A 470 16.51 24.03 -5.72
C VAL A 470 15.56 24.93 -4.96
N ALA A 471 15.14 25.99 -5.63
CA ALA A 471 14.04 26.86 -5.23
C ALA A 471 13.03 26.99 -6.38
N VAL A 472 11.75 27.05 -6.04
CA VAL A 472 10.66 27.24 -7.01
C VAL A 472 9.84 28.44 -6.58
N VAL A 473 9.71 29.45 -7.43
CA VAL A 473 8.85 30.61 -7.19
C VAL A 473 7.56 30.46 -7.98
N LEU A 474 6.42 30.75 -7.34
CA LEU A 474 5.08 30.71 -7.90
C LEU A 474 4.49 32.11 -8.02
N SER A 475 3.95 32.43 -9.20
CA SER A 475 3.32 33.73 -9.44
C SER A 475 2.00 33.87 -8.70
N GLU A 476 1.57 35.10 -8.42
CA GLU A 476 0.28 35.41 -7.80
C GLU A 476 -0.92 34.82 -8.58
N SER A 477 -0.85 34.81 -9.91
CA SER A 477 -1.89 34.19 -10.76
C SER A 477 -1.96 32.67 -10.67
N ARG A 478 -1.00 32.03 -9.98
CA ARG A 478 -0.78 30.58 -9.91
C ARG A 478 -0.56 29.89 -11.26
N ARG A 479 -0.26 30.65 -12.32
CA ARG A 479 -0.05 30.12 -13.69
C ARG A 479 1.41 30.06 -14.13
N LYS A 480 2.29 30.86 -13.51
CA LYS A 480 3.73 30.86 -13.82
C LYS A 480 4.50 30.30 -12.64
N VAL A 481 5.39 29.36 -12.94
CA VAL A 481 6.31 28.75 -12.00
C VAL A 481 7.72 28.94 -12.55
N ARG A 482 8.68 29.30 -11.69
CA ARG A 482 10.09 29.38 -12.05
C ARG A 482 10.90 28.53 -11.10
N LEU A 483 11.72 27.65 -11.67
CA LEU A 483 12.69 26.85 -10.94
C LEU A 483 14.03 27.58 -10.98
N PHE A 484 14.72 27.58 -9.86
CA PHE A 484 16.07 28.08 -9.66
C PHE A 484 16.91 26.95 -9.09
N GLU A 485 18.08 26.74 -9.67
CA GLU A 485 19.14 25.97 -9.04
C GLU A 485 19.91 26.91 -8.12
N MET A 486 20.09 26.49 -6.87
CA MET A 486 20.59 27.34 -5.79
C MET A 486 22.10 27.34 -5.69
N GLU A 487 22.72 26.25 -6.17
CA GLU A 487 24.16 26.11 -6.33
C GLU A 487 24.46 26.16 -7.82
N VAL A 488 25.39 27.02 -8.20
CA VAL A 488 25.94 27.03 -9.56
C VAL A 488 27.09 26.03 -9.49
N GLU A 489 27.04 24.93 -10.24
CA GLU A 489 28.29 24.26 -10.62
C GLU A 489 29.12 25.34 -11.30
N GLU A 490 30.29 25.67 -10.75
CA GLU A 490 31.26 26.50 -11.45
C GLU A 490 31.55 25.77 -12.75
N GLU A 491 30.85 26.13 -13.83
CA GLU A 491 31.26 25.80 -15.18
C GLU A 491 32.66 26.40 -15.28
N GLU A 492 33.68 25.54 -15.17
CA GLU A 492 35.05 25.89 -15.55
C GLU A 492 34.93 26.54 -16.93
N GLU A 493 35.23 27.83 -17.00
CA GLU A 493 35.34 28.56 -18.26
C GLU A 493 36.43 27.85 -19.09
N ASP A 494 36.03 26.87 -19.91
CA ASP A 494 36.87 26.30 -20.96
C ASP A 494 37.00 27.35 -22.07
N ASP A 495 37.83 28.34 -21.77
CA ASP A 495 38.40 29.31 -22.70
C ASP A 495 39.41 28.59 -23.62
N GLU A 496 38.94 27.76 -24.55
CA GLU A 496 39.74 27.43 -25.74
C GLU A 496 38.91 27.46 -27.02
N ALA A 497 39.15 28.54 -27.78
CA ALA A 497 38.67 28.77 -29.12
C ALA A 497 38.95 27.59 -30.07
N MET A 498 37.91 27.01 -30.68
CA MET A 498 38.00 26.45 -32.03
C MET A 498 36.77 26.75 -32.87
N ASP A 499 37.01 27.68 -33.78
CA ASP A 499 36.51 27.87 -35.14
C ASP A 499 35.26 27.14 -35.63
N ALA A 500 34.43 27.93 -36.29
CA ALA A 500 33.16 27.60 -36.88
C ALA A 500 33.30 26.62 -38.05
N THR A 501 32.42 25.62 -38.10
CA THR A 501 31.76 25.25 -39.38
C THR A 501 30.34 24.77 -39.13
N ALA A 502 29.43 25.42 -39.84
CA ALA A 502 27.99 25.25 -39.79
C ALA A 502 27.51 23.93 -40.42
N ALA A 503 26.44 23.35 -39.86
CA ALA A 503 25.35 22.77 -40.64
C ALA A 503 24.13 22.41 -39.75
N ASN A 504 23.08 23.23 -39.87
CA ASN A 504 21.65 22.88 -39.93
C ASN A 504 21.11 21.63 -39.20
N LEU A 505 20.07 21.85 -38.37
CA LEU A 505 18.69 21.33 -38.49
C LEU A 505 17.96 21.65 -37.16
N ARG A 506 17.23 22.77 -37.05
CA ARG A 506 15.77 22.92 -37.25
C ARG A 506 14.88 21.90 -36.50
N ASP A 507 14.07 22.49 -35.63
CA ASP A 507 12.70 22.14 -35.22
C ASP A 507 12.39 20.71 -34.75
N SER A 508 11.99 20.57 -33.49
CA SER A 508 10.64 20.03 -33.21
C SER A 508 10.09 20.49 -31.86
N ASP A 509 8.85 20.93 -31.94
CA ASP A 509 7.95 21.38 -30.90
C ASP A 509 7.57 20.34 -29.83
N THR A 510 7.20 20.91 -28.70
CA THR A 510 6.16 20.54 -27.74
C THR A 510 5.12 19.46 -28.13
N SER A 511 4.84 18.52 -27.22
CA SER A 511 3.50 18.02 -26.78
C SER A 511 3.69 16.76 -25.92
N ILE A 512 3.36 16.73 -24.62
CA ILE A 512 2.05 16.46 -23.99
C ILE A 512 1.28 15.26 -24.59
N LEU A 513 1.31 14.17 -23.82
CA LEU A 513 0.26 13.17 -23.50
C LEU A 513 -0.89 12.98 -24.50
N ASP A 514 -1.13 11.73 -24.96
CA ASP A 514 -2.31 10.98 -24.48
C ASP A 514 -2.30 9.47 -24.80
N VAL A 515 -3.17 8.78 -24.06
CA VAL A 515 -3.30 7.33 -23.87
C VAL A 515 -4.28 6.67 -24.85
N SER A 516 -4.04 5.38 -25.12
CA SER A 516 -4.99 4.27 -25.42
C SER A 516 -5.10 3.70 -26.85
N LYS A 517 -4.99 2.34 -26.88
CA LYS A 517 -5.65 1.33 -27.74
C LYS A 517 -5.38 1.41 -29.25
N SER A 518 -5.12 0.33 -29.99
CA SER A 518 -5.57 -1.07 -29.88
C SER A 518 -4.87 -1.91 -30.95
N MET A 519 -4.72 -3.21 -30.65
CA MET A 519 -4.94 -4.40 -31.51
C MET A 519 -4.40 -4.42 -32.95
N ASP A 520 -3.44 -5.31 -33.15
CA ASP A 520 -3.40 -6.44 -34.11
C ASP A 520 -1.92 -6.63 -34.50
N GLY A 521 -1.30 -7.77 -34.19
CA GLY A 521 -1.56 -9.00 -34.90
C GLY A 521 -0.78 -8.96 -36.21
N ASN A 522 0.43 -9.53 -36.26
CA ASN A 522 0.65 -10.80 -36.95
C ASN A 522 2.15 -11.15 -37.04
N GLU A 523 2.40 -12.44 -36.91
CA GLU A 523 3.45 -13.24 -37.56
C GLU A 523 4.91 -12.80 -37.42
N GLY A 524 5.58 -13.49 -36.48
CA GLY A 524 6.95 -13.90 -36.70
C GLY A 524 7.01 -14.97 -37.80
N ASP A 525 8.01 -14.86 -38.65
CA ASP A 525 8.57 -15.99 -39.36
C ASP A 525 10.07 -16.14 -39.02
N SER A 526 10.43 -17.40 -39.09
CA SER A 526 11.52 -18.21 -38.60
C SER A 526 12.94 -17.91 -39.11
N GLN A 527 13.89 -18.52 -38.37
CA GLN A 527 15.13 -19.23 -38.77
C GLN A 527 16.33 -18.75 -37.94
N ALA A 528 16.85 -19.53 -36.99
CA ALA A 528 17.64 -20.77 -37.11
C ALA A 528 19.16 -20.49 -37.14
N GLU A 529 19.93 -21.51 -36.73
CA GLU A 529 21.39 -21.62 -36.54
C GLU A 529 21.89 -21.13 -35.16
N GLU A 530 22.18 -21.98 -34.18
CA GLU A 530 23.14 -23.12 -34.15
C GLU A 530 24.60 -22.66 -34.27
N ALA A 531 25.29 -22.56 -33.13
CA ALA A 531 26.68 -23.01 -33.00
C ALA A 531 27.13 -23.01 -31.54
N ALA A 532 27.60 -24.17 -31.12
CA ALA A 532 28.25 -24.45 -29.85
C ALA A 532 29.68 -23.87 -29.76
N GLY A 533 30.17 -23.77 -28.53
CA GLY A 533 31.60 -23.57 -28.19
C GLY A 533 31.70 -23.09 -26.74
N ILE A 534 31.74 -23.98 -25.74
CA ILE A 534 32.92 -24.70 -25.22
C ILE A 534 33.94 -23.77 -24.52
N ASN A 535 34.10 -24.03 -23.21
CA ASN A 535 35.16 -23.65 -22.26
C ASN A 535 35.27 -22.15 -21.92
N GLU A 536 35.37 -21.71 -20.66
CA GLU A 536 35.83 -22.34 -19.40
C GLU A 536 34.83 -22.17 -18.23
#